data_AF-A0A7C4CYB3-F1
#
_entry.id   AF-A0A7C4CYB3-F1
#
_cell.length_a   1.000
_cell.length_b   1.000
_cell.length_c   1.000
_cell.angle_alpha   90.00
_cell.angle_beta   90.00
_cell.angle_gamma   90.00
#
_symmetry.space_group_name_H-M   'P 1'
#
loop_
_entity.id
_entity.type
_entity.pdbx_description
1 polymer ?
#
loop_
_entity_poly.entity_id
_entity_poly.type
_entity_poly.pdbx_seq_one_letter_code
_entity_poly.pdbx_strand_id
1 'polypeptide(L)'
;LLLRWAWELVPREVPDPRPFRLTQSFLLALGESPAPQTLLAAYRLRLLSLLGYRPALQGCVACGKAEDLFWVPERGGLLCRACGGEGLAVPPRLQKAMDGLLRLPLAALLRLRLAPADLAEIERLTLAFREVQLAR
;
A
#
# COMPACT_ATOMS: atom_id res chain seq x y z
N LEU A 1 -15.96 -1.46 -0.38
CA LEU A 1 -14.99 -1.89 0.65
C LEU A 1 -13.74 -2.57 0.06
N LEU A 2 -13.80 -3.58 -0.82
CA LEU A 2 -12.65 -3.97 -1.68
C LEU A 2 -12.90 -3.56 -3.15
N LEU A 3 -14.05 -4.01 -3.67
CA LEU A 3 -14.46 -3.79 -5.06
C LEU A 3 -14.62 -2.31 -5.43
N ARG A 4 -14.90 -1.45 -4.45
CA ARG A 4 -15.01 0.00 -4.65
C ARG A 4 -13.73 0.58 -5.27
N TRP A 5 -12.55 0.15 -4.81
CA TRP A 5 -11.29 0.65 -5.36
C TRP A 5 -11.05 0.15 -6.78
N ALA A 6 -11.34 -1.13 -7.07
CA ALA A 6 -11.27 -1.62 -8.45
C ALA A 6 -12.22 -0.84 -9.37
N TRP A 7 -13.45 -0.64 -8.92
CA TRP A 7 -14.49 0.07 -9.67
C TRP A 7 -14.15 1.54 -9.96
N GLU A 8 -13.51 2.21 -9.01
CA GLU A 8 -13.15 3.63 -9.12
C GLU A 8 -11.85 3.85 -9.91
N LEU A 9 -10.89 2.92 -9.85
CA LEU A 9 -9.53 3.15 -10.35
C LEU A 9 -9.21 2.43 -11.66
N VAL A 10 -9.91 1.34 -11.98
CA VAL A 10 -9.63 0.58 -13.20
C VAL A 10 -10.40 1.21 -14.38
N PRO A 11 -9.72 1.61 -15.47
CA PRO A 11 -10.39 2.15 -16.65
C PRO A 11 -11.43 1.18 -17.19
N ARG A 12 -12.60 1.72 -17.56
CA ARG A 12 -13.62 0.96 -18.28
C ARG A 12 -13.17 0.83 -19.73
N GLU A 13 -13.58 -0.26 -20.37
CA GLU A 13 -13.42 -0.48 -21.83
C GLU A 13 -11.98 -0.72 -22.31
N VAL A 14 -10.98 -0.71 -21.42
CA VAL A 14 -9.62 -1.17 -21.72
C VAL A 14 -9.42 -2.56 -21.11
N PRO A 15 -9.31 -3.63 -21.91
CA PRO A 15 -9.10 -4.96 -21.39
C PRO A 15 -7.74 -5.07 -20.67
N ASP A 16 -7.77 -5.17 -19.35
CA ASP A 16 -6.60 -5.49 -18.54
C ASP A 16 -6.92 -6.68 -17.61
N PRO A 17 -6.34 -7.87 -17.85
CA PRO A 17 -6.59 -9.03 -17.01
C PRO A 17 -5.90 -8.92 -15.64
N ARG A 18 -4.94 -8.01 -15.44
CA ARG A 18 -4.11 -7.95 -14.23
C ARG A 18 -4.90 -7.47 -13.00
N PRO A 19 -5.67 -6.34 -13.03
CA PRO A 19 -6.52 -5.96 -11.91
C PRO A 19 -7.57 -7.02 -11.59
N PHE A 20 -8.13 -7.68 -12.61
CA PHE A 20 -9.10 -8.77 -12.43
C PHE A 20 -8.49 -9.94 -11.65
N ARG A 21 -7.34 -10.47 -12.09
CA ARG A 21 -6.64 -11.59 -11.41
C ARG A 21 -6.21 -11.22 -9.99
N LEU A 22 -5.75 -9.98 -9.78
CA LEU A 22 -5.43 -9.48 -8.44
C LEU A 22 -6.69 -9.48 -7.55
N THR A 23 -7.78 -8.91 -8.05
CA THR A 23 -9.06 -8.83 -7.32
C THR A 23 -9.61 -10.21 -7.00
N GLN A 24 -9.63 -11.11 -7.98
CA GLN A 24 -10.10 -12.48 -7.81
C GLN A 24 -9.30 -13.24 -6.74
N SER A 25 -7.97 -13.18 -6.78
CA SER A 25 -7.14 -13.89 -5.80
C SER A 25 -7.34 -13.37 -4.37
N PHE A 26 -7.51 -12.06 -4.19
CA PHE A 26 -7.80 -11.47 -2.88
C PHE A 26 -9.22 -11.75 -2.39
N LEU A 27 -10.23 -11.80 -3.28
CA LEU A 27 -11.58 -12.21 -2.91
C LEU A 27 -11.63 -13.65 -2.41
N LEU A 28 -10.93 -14.57 -3.09
CA LEU A 28 -10.82 -15.97 -2.65
C LEU A 28 -10.14 -16.05 -1.28
N ALA A 29 -8.99 -15.38 -1.10
CA ALA A 29 -8.28 -15.38 0.17
C ALA A 29 -9.07 -14.76 1.33
N LEU A 30 -9.93 -13.77 1.07
CA LEU A 30 -10.80 -13.17 2.09
C LEU A 30 -11.84 -14.15 2.62
N GLY A 31 -12.34 -15.07 1.79
CA GLY A 31 -13.30 -16.09 2.21
C GLY A 31 -12.75 -17.06 3.24
N GLU A 32 -11.42 -17.20 3.32
CA GLU A 32 -10.72 -18.17 4.17
C GLU A 32 -9.97 -17.50 5.34
N SER A 33 -9.92 -16.16 5.39
CA SER A 33 -9.00 -15.45 6.27
C SER A 33 -9.61 -15.06 7.62
N PRO A 34 -8.95 -15.41 8.75
CA PRO A 34 -9.32 -14.90 10.07
C PRO A 34 -8.89 -13.44 10.31
N ALA A 35 -8.13 -12.82 9.38
CA ALA A 35 -7.66 -11.44 9.48
C ALA A 35 -7.95 -10.67 8.16
N PRO A 36 -9.22 -10.38 7.84
CA PRO A 36 -9.60 -9.80 6.57
C PRO A 36 -9.01 -8.40 6.35
N GLN A 37 -8.81 -7.62 7.41
CA GLN A 37 -8.29 -6.25 7.31
C GLN A 37 -6.86 -6.19 6.76
N THR A 38 -6.01 -7.17 7.08
CA THR A 38 -4.65 -7.27 6.54
C THR A 38 -4.68 -7.53 5.03
N LEU A 39 -5.59 -8.39 4.56
CA LEU A 39 -5.79 -8.64 3.13
C LEU A 39 -6.35 -7.41 2.41
N LEU A 40 -7.30 -6.68 3.01
CA LEU A 40 -7.85 -5.45 2.45
C LEU A 40 -6.76 -4.37 2.28
N ALA A 41 -5.92 -4.16 3.30
CA ALA A 41 -4.80 -3.23 3.22
C ALA A 41 -3.78 -3.63 2.15
N ALA A 42 -3.39 -4.91 2.09
CA ALA A 42 -2.51 -5.42 1.04
C ALA A 42 -3.11 -5.26 -0.36
N TYR A 43 -4.39 -5.55 -0.53
CA TYR A 43 -5.08 -5.40 -1.80
C TYR A 43 -5.00 -3.95 -2.31
N ARG A 44 -5.30 -2.96 -1.46
CA ARG A 44 -5.29 -1.53 -1.85
C ARG A 44 -3.90 -1.08 -2.29
N LEU A 45 -2.88 -1.40 -1.51
CA LEU A 45 -1.48 -1.10 -1.87
C LEU A 45 -1.06 -1.78 -3.17
N ARG A 46 -1.43 -3.06 -3.37
CA ARG A 46 -1.09 -3.80 -4.59
C ARG A 46 -1.85 -3.31 -5.81
N LEU A 47 -3.11 -2.92 -5.65
CA LEU A 47 -3.90 -2.34 -6.74
C LEU A 47 -3.28 -1.02 -7.19
N LEU A 48 -2.95 -0.12 -6.27
CA LEU A 48 -2.23 1.12 -6.58
C LEU A 48 -0.91 0.82 -7.30
N SER A 49 -0.12 -0.12 -6.76
CA SER A 49 1.15 -0.54 -7.39
C SER A 49 0.97 -1.09 -8.79
N LEU A 50 -0.10 -1.86 -9.03
CA LEU A 50 -0.40 -2.45 -10.34
C LEU A 50 -0.82 -1.39 -11.36
N LEU A 51 -1.49 -0.33 -10.89
CA LEU A 51 -1.92 0.82 -11.71
C LEU A 51 -0.81 1.86 -11.91
N GLY A 52 0.43 1.58 -11.47
CA GLY A 52 1.59 2.47 -11.66
C GLY A 52 1.88 3.41 -10.49
N TYR A 53 1.04 3.42 -9.45
CA TYR A 53 1.18 4.26 -8.26
C TYR A 53 1.84 3.50 -7.11
N ARG A 54 2.96 2.83 -7.35
CA ARG A 54 3.65 2.06 -6.30
C ARG A 54 4.35 3.03 -5.33
N PRO A 55 4.02 3.04 -4.02
CA PRO A 55 4.79 3.84 -3.08
C PRO A 55 6.20 3.26 -2.89
N ALA A 56 7.20 4.12 -2.85
CA ALA A 56 8.58 3.75 -2.55
C ALA A 56 8.77 3.63 -1.02
N LEU A 57 9.04 2.40 -0.56
CA LEU A 57 9.07 2.05 0.86
C LEU A 57 10.43 1.54 1.33
N GLN A 58 11.40 1.37 0.44
CA GLN A 58 12.68 0.70 0.75
C GLN A 58 13.69 1.66 1.40
N GLY A 59 13.43 2.97 1.30
CA GLY A 59 14.27 4.03 1.84
C GLY A 59 13.83 5.38 1.25
N CYS A 60 14.63 6.40 1.54
CA CYS A 60 14.47 7.74 0.98
C CYS A 60 14.48 7.69 -0.56
N VAL A 61 13.47 8.25 -1.22
CA VAL A 61 13.38 8.28 -2.69
C VAL A 61 14.51 9.07 -3.34
N ALA A 62 15.15 9.98 -2.61
CA ALA A 62 16.21 10.83 -3.12
C ALA A 62 17.61 10.22 -2.94
N CYS A 63 17.90 9.58 -1.80
CA CYS A 63 19.25 9.13 -1.46
C CYS A 63 19.36 7.66 -1.01
N GLY A 64 18.25 6.95 -0.88
CA GLY A 64 18.22 5.53 -0.49
C GLY A 64 18.39 5.26 1.01
N LYS A 65 18.66 6.27 1.86
CA LYS A 65 18.82 6.07 3.32
C LYS A 65 17.56 5.46 3.93
N ALA A 66 17.71 4.52 4.88
CA ALA A 66 16.60 3.80 5.51
C ALA A 66 16.26 4.29 6.93
N GLU A 67 16.71 5.48 7.31
CA GLU A 67 16.58 6.07 8.65
C GLU A 67 15.91 7.44 8.58
N ASP A 68 15.26 7.84 9.68
CA ASP A 68 14.56 9.13 9.83
C ASP A 68 13.64 9.43 8.64
N LEU A 69 12.81 8.44 8.29
CA LEU A 69 11.93 8.48 7.13
C LEU A 69 10.59 9.15 7.45
N PHE A 70 10.15 10.00 6.55
CA PHE A 70 8.88 10.71 6.60
C PHE A 70 8.02 10.32 5.40
N TRP A 71 6.71 10.18 5.61
CA TRP A 71 5.75 9.92 4.54
C TRP A 71 5.52 11.19 3.73
N VAL A 72 5.97 11.20 2.48
CA VAL A 72 5.83 12.35 1.57
C VAL A 72 5.15 11.86 0.28
N PRO A 73 3.80 11.75 0.29
CA PRO A 73 3.05 11.17 -0.83
C PRO A 73 3.25 11.96 -2.13
N GLU A 74 3.51 13.27 -2.07
CA GLU A 74 3.82 14.13 -3.21
C GLU A 74 5.16 13.76 -3.87
N ARG A 75 6.03 13.06 -3.16
CA ARG A 75 7.31 12.54 -3.67
C ARG A 75 7.24 11.06 -3.99
N GLY A 76 6.06 10.44 -3.89
CA GLY A 76 5.85 9.04 -4.25
C GLY A 76 6.27 8.03 -3.17
N GLY A 77 6.60 8.47 -1.95
CA GLY A 77 7.01 7.54 -0.90
C GLY A 77 7.67 8.23 0.29
N LEU A 78 8.85 7.75 0.67
CA LEU A 78 9.56 8.19 1.87
C LEU A 78 10.69 9.17 1.56
N LEU A 79 10.89 10.17 2.40
CA LEU A 79 12.10 11.01 2.40
C LEU A 79 12.77 10.98 3.76
N CYS A 80 14.11 10.97 3.79
CA CYS A 80 14.82 11.21 5.04
C CYS A 80 14.87 12.71 5.35
N ARG A 81 15.11 13.07 6.62
CA ARG A 81 15.24 14.47 7.06
C ARG A 81 16.23 15.28 6.21
N ALA A 82 17.38 14.70 5.87
CA ALA A 82 18.41 15.39 5.10
C ALA A 82 17.99 15.71 3.65
N CYS A 83 17.04 14.96 3.09
CA CYS A 83 16.48 15.21 1.76
C CYS A 83 15.18 16.02 1.82
N GLY A 84 14.89 16.69 2.94
CA GLY A 84 13.69 17.50 3.12
C GLY A 84 12.46 16.70 3.56
N GLY A 85 12.64 15.49 4.12
CA GLY A 85 11.55 14.76 4.75
C GLY A 85 11.06 15.48 6.00
N GLU A 86 9.77 15.80 6.04
CA GLU A 86 9.10 16.47 7.15
C GLU A 86 7.65 15.97 7.30
N GLY A 87 6.97 16.39 8.38
CA GLY A 87 5.62 15.95 8.67
C GLY A 87 5.59 14.59 9.38
N LEU A 88 4.88 13.62 8.80
CA LEU A 88 4.63 12.34 9.47
C LEU A 88 5.85 11.41 9.39
N ALA A 89 6.53 11.23 10.52
CA ALA A 89 7.56 10.21 10.65
C ALA A 89 6.96 8.79 10.55
N VAL A 90 7.56 7.95 9.71
CA VAL A 90 7.17 6.55 9.53
C VAL A 90 8.14 5.67 10.33
N PRO A 91 7.69 5.01 11.41
CA PRO A 91 8.57 4.16 12.18
C PRO A 91 8.94 2.90 11.37
N PRO A 92 10.13 2.31 11.57
CA PRO A 92 10.60 1.15 10.80
C PRO A 92 9.63 -0.03 10.79
N ARG A 93 8.89 -0.24 11.89
CA ARG A 93 7.83 -1.28 11.98
C ARG A 93 6.72 -1.08 10.94
N LEU A 94 6.27 0.16 10.73
CA LEU A 94 5.16 0.51 9.85
C LEU A 94 5.62 0.47 8.40
N GLN A 95 6.82 0.98 8.12
CA GLN A 95 7.50 0.85 6.84
C GLN A 95 7.60 -0.63 6.42
N LYS A 96 8.14 -1.50 7.29
CA LYS A 96 8.28 -2.94 7.02
C LYS A 96 6.92 -3.61 6.82
N ALA A 97 5.91 -3.22 7.60
CA ALA A 97 4.55 -3.74 7.42
C ALA A 97 4.00 -3.38 6.03
N MET A 98 4.07 -2.12 5.62
CA MET A 98 3.61 -1.69 4.29
C MET A 98 4.39 -2.36 3.15
N ASP A 99 5.71 -2.48 3.27
CA ASP A 99 6.53 -3.17 2.26
C ASP A 99 6.19 -4.67 2.20
N GLY A 100 5.96 -5.30 3.35
CA GLY A 100 5.46 -6.67 3.43
C GLY A 100 4.09 -6.86 2.77
N LEU A 101 3.14 -5.94 3.01
CA LEU A 101 1.83 -5.95 2.36
C LEU A 101 1.96 -5.88 0.83
N LEU A 102 2.94 -5.15 0.29
CA LEU A 102 3.21 -5.07 -1.14
C LEU A 102 3.88 -6.32 -1.72
N ARG A 103 4.77 -6.98 -0.97
CA ARG A 103 5.71 -7.97 -1.54
C ARG A 103 5.46 -9.42 -1.13
N LEU A 104 4.87 -9.67 0.03
CA LEU A 104 4.73 -11.03 0.56
C LEU A 104 3.83 -11.91 -0.34
N PRO A 105 4.10 -13.21 -0.46
CA PRO A 105 3.16 -14.13 -1.08
C PRO A 105 1.81 -14.12 -0.35
N LEU A 106 0.70 -14.38 -1.06
CA LEU A 106 -0.66 -14.35 -0.48
C LEU A 106 -0.80 -15.32 0.71
N ALA A 107 -0.18 -16.50 0.62
CA ALA A 107 -0.12 -17.48 1.72
C ALA A 107 0.60 -16.96 2.98
N ALA A 108 1.56 -16.04 2.83
CA ALA A 108 2.18 -15.38 3.99
C ALA A 108 1.28 -14.28 4.56
N LEU A 109 0.55 -13.54 3.72
CA LEU A 109 -0.40 -12.53 4.17
C LEU A 109 -1.55 -13.12 5.01
N LEU A 110 -2.04 -14.31 4.67
CA LEU A 110 -3.08 -15.01 5.44
C LEU A 110 -2.66 -15.27 6.90
N ARG A 111 -1.36 -15.43 7.14
CA ARG A 111 -0.76 -15.68 8.45
C ARG A 111 -0.29 -14.41 9.15
N LEU A 112 -0.09 -13.33 8.40
CA LEU A 112 0.36 -12.05 8.95
C LEU A 112 -0.70 -11.48 9.90
N ARG A 113 -0.24 -11.01 11.06
CA ARG A 113 -1.06 -10.29 12.03
C ARG A 113 -0.42 -8.94 12.26
N LEU A 114 -1.21 -7.90 12.05
CA LEU A 114 -0.83 -6.53 12.32
C LEU A 114 -1.69 -6.02 13.47
N ALA A 115 -1.10 -5.18 14.32
CA ALA A 115 -1.85 -4.52 15.38
C ALA A 115 -2.97 -3.66 14.75
N PRO A 116 -4.15 -3.54 15.38
CA PRO A 116 -5.23 -2.70 14.87
C PRO A 116 -4.81 -1.25 14.61
N ALA A 117 -3.96 -0.68 15.48
CA ALA A 117 -3.40 0.66 15.30
C ALA A 117 -2.53 0.78 14.03
N ASP A 118 -1.76 -0.25 13.71
CA ASP A 118 -0.91 -0.27 12.52
C ASP A 118 -1.75 -0.40 11.25
N LEU A 119 -2.81 -1.22 11.27
CA LEU A 119 -3.75 -1.31 10.15
C LEU A 119 -4.47 0.01 9.88
N ALA A 120 -4.94 0.68 10.95
CA ALA A 120 -5.60 1.97 10.83
C ALA A 120 -4.66 3.03 10.25
N GLU A 121 -3.41 3.06 10.72
CA GLU A 121 -2.41 4.00 10.22
C GLU A 121 -2.04 3.70 8.76
N ILE A 122 -1.80 2.44 8.39
CA ILE A 122 -1.52 2.04 7.00
C ILE A 122 -2.66 2.44 6.07
N GLU A 123 -3.92 2.24 6.47
CA GLU A 123 -5.07 2.64 5.67
C GLU A 123 -5.11 4.16 5.48
N ARG A 124 -4.87 4.93 6.55
CA ARG A 124 -4.80 6.40 6.49
C ARG A 124 -3.73 6.88 5.51
N LEU A 125 -2.54 6.28 5.55
CA LEU A 125 -1.45 6.62 4.62
C LEU A 125 -1.77 6.23 3.18
N THR A 126 -2.39 5.08 2.98
CA THR A 126 -2.76 4.57 1.65
C THR A 126 -3.85 5.43 1.01
N LEU A 127 -4.82 5.90 1.80
CA LEU A 127 -5.87 6.82 1.34
C LEU A 127 -5.29 8.18 0.94
N ALA A 128 -4.49 8.81 1.82
CA ALA A 128 -3.86 10.09 1.51
C ALA A 128 -2.94 9.99 0.27
N PHE A 129 -2.21 8.88 0.14
CA PHE A 129 -1.36 8.63 -1.03
C PHE A 129 -2.16 8.48 -2.31
N ARG A 130 -3.27 7.73 -2.28
CA ARG A 130 -4.20 7.60 -3.41
C ARG A 130 -4.67 8.98 -3.87
N GLU A 131 -5.13 9.83 -2.95
CA GLU A 131 -5.65 11.17 -3.26
C GLU A 131 -4.60 12.03 -3.97
N VAL A 132 -3.39 12.11 -3.41
CA VAL A 132 -2.29 12.92 -3.97
C VAL A 132 -1.81 12.42 -5.33
N GLN A 133 -1.79 11.09 -5.54
CA GLN A 133 -1.26 10.51 -6.76
C GLN A 133 -2.26 10.53 -7.92
N LEU A 134 -3.56 10.43 -7.65
CA LEU A 134 -4.61 10.46 -8.67
C LEU A 134 -5.06 11.87 -9.05
N ALA A 135 -4.68 12.89 -8.27
CA ALA A 135 -4.93 14.29 -8.60
C ALA A 135 -3.92 14.87 -9.60
N ARG A 136 -2.98 14.06 -10.10
CA ARG A 136 -1.94 14.45 -11.07
C ARG A 136 -2.37 14.16 -12.49
#